data_AF-A0A812PV65-F1
#
_entry.id   AF-A0A812PV65-F1
#
_cell.length_a   1.000
_cell.length_b   1.000
_cell.length_c   1.000
_cell.angle_alpha   90.00
_cell.angle_beta   90.00
_cell.angle_gamma   90.00
#
_symmetry.space_group_name_H-M   'P 1'
#
loop_
_entity.id
_entity.type
_entity.pdbx_description
1 polymer ?
#
loop_
_entity_poly.entity_id
_entity_poly.type
_entity_poly.pdbx_seq_one_letter_code
_entity_poly.pdbx_strand_id
1 'polypeptide(L)'
;MLSRKFEARRLLFAASLAAIAGACGAFGFVQPIGGVSPSLERLSSARPSQSGPRLRPDGFVPCAAALCASAIAVTARAWLTVRRAVPTQKRIPVVNLAGQKIGEEELQLRTFSRETANYCVHQAHTIYKYQQLPFTAFIKRRSDMKKGKKLWKNKGVGKARMGTIYSPLWGKSATNKNRHGLDDRKKKFLPRLFHCKAISTVLQSKWRCMKIVEGLEDHFEEPRYYELSDMVKAWTGMKPGIKQTLMITRSGYGEEHKYWCLPTKESFRSPLYMAGRLIENFSMRRPRDMDPDSDGLHQALLGRRVIISREAFFDLKAKFDAHNGWAFKSPKKILVQQMQDLVKEYPYDREAEFEAAREVPKKLAEREFWAKEARRPRLVLAALAAAALVVVSSGFASCFAFAGGRPALSPARGRVLRAEAEDAEVVDVDVEDDEDEEELSTDAEPESVFDGSSKQFSISWYNKTKYKVFSDGMYEIAKTGETGEWSKYFKMPQSEVERRKPKLMFEYFKKIRKWRRKMGMCRYPNGHLKFIVMMKDHPFTREIYGDKYADTPKWIYNKGEVKRKEMVKRARKLELMLRREDEERRLDRLREMGVWTGEPSWHRDAERDMRWRPRHAKGAWR
;
A
#
# COMPACT_ATOMS: atom_id res chain seq x y z
N MET A 1 -12.78 60.32 14.06
CA MET A 1 -13.22 59.27 15.02
C MET A 1 -12.77 57.83 14.68
N LEU A 2 -12.22 57.53 13.49
CA LEU A 2 -11.74 56.18 13.14
C LEU A 2 -10.26 55.91 13.49
N SER A 3 -9.43 56.95 13.69
CA SER A 3 -8.02 56.79 14.07
C SER A 3 -7.83 56.37 15.53
N ARG A 4 -8.61 56.96 16.47
CA ARG A 4 -8.56 56.62 17.90
C ARG A 4 -9.04 55.19 18.23
N LYS A 5 -9.85 54.57 17.37
CA LYS A 5 -10.32 53.18 17.55
C LYS A 5 -9.26 52.14 17.17
N PHE A 6 -8.26 52.50 16.36
CA PHE A 6 -7.16 51.60 15.97
C PHE A 6 -6.04 51.57 17.02
N GLU A 7 -5.76 52.70 17.68
CA GLU A 7 -4.79 52.76 18.79
C GLU A 7 -5.29 52.06 20.06
N ALA A 8 -6.58 52.20 20.40
CA ALA A 8 -7.18 51.50 21.54
C ALA A 8 -7.14 49.96 21.39
N ARG A 9 -7.30 49.44 20.15
CA ARG A 9 -7.20 48.00 19.88
C ARG A 9 -5.77 47.46 19.93
N ARG A 10 -4.76 48.26 19.60
CA ARG A 10 -3.34 47.90 19.76
C ARG A 10 -2.92 47.87 21.23
N LEU A 11 -3.40 48.83 22.03
CA LEU A 11 -3.12 48.87 23.47
C LEU A 11 -3.81 47.72 24.23
N LEU A 12 -5.04 47.36 23.85
CA LEU A 12 -5.75 46.21 24.43
C LEU A 12 -5.10 44.86 24.07
N PHE A 13 -4.56 44.70 22.86
CA PHE A 13 -3.83 43.48 22.46
C PHE A 13 -2.45 43.37 23.14
N ALA A 14 -1.78 44.50 23.37
CA ALA A 14 -0.51 44.53 24.09
C ALA A 14 -0.70 44.22 25.59
N ALA A 15 -1.78 44.73 26.20
CA ALA A 15 -2.13 44.43 27.59
C ALA A 15 -2.53 42.96 27.82
N SER A 16 -3.24 42.33 26.86
CA SER A 16 -3.60 40.91 26.96
C SER A 16 -2.41 39.94 26.85
N LEU A 17 -1.35 40.34 26.13
CA LEU A 17 -0.12 39.53 26.02
C LEU A 17 0.78 39.66 27.25
N ALA A 18 0.74 40.79 27.96
CA ALA A 18 1.44 40.98 29.23
C ALA A 18 0.77 40.19 30.38
N ALA A 19 -0.56 40.04 30.37
CA ALA A 19 -1.30 39.28 31.38
C ALA A 19 -1.10 37.76 31.28
N ILE A 20 -0.76 37.22 30.10
CA ILE A 20 -0.52 35.77 29.89
C ILE A 20 0.92 35.37 30.28
N ALA A 21 1.86 36.32 30.35
CA ALA A 21 3.23 36.08 30.82
C ALA A 21 3.38 36.14 32.36
N GLY A 22 2.39 36.69 33.08
CA GLY A 22 2.39 36.81 34.55
C GLY A 22 1.77 35.64 35.32
N ALA A 23 1.16 34.66 34.65
CA ALA A 23 0.40 33.58 35.28
C ALA A 23 1.04 32.17 35.19
N CYS A 24 2.33 32.07 34.84
CA CYS A 24 3.07 30.80 34.76
C CYS A 24 4.18 30.66 35.83
N GLY A 25 4.04 31.37 36.95
CA GLY A 25 4.99 31.35 38.06
C GLY A 25 4.40 30.78 39.34
N ALA A 26 3.75 29.61 39.31
CA ALA A 26 3.38 28.88 40.52
C ALA A 26 2.88 27.46 40.19
N PHE A 27 3.76 26.54 39.79
CA PHE A 27 3.53 25.10 39.98
C PHE A 27 4.88 24.40 40.17
N GLY A 28 5.12 23.99 41.41
CA GLY A 28 6.35 23.33 41.83
C GLY A 28 6.55 22.01 41.11
N PHE A 29 7.75 21.83 40.54
CA PHE A 29 8.22 20.53 40.07
C PHE A 29 9.17 19.93 41.09
N VAL A 30 8.70 18.81 41.62
CA VAL A 30 9.34 17.86 42.52
C VAL A 30 10.65 17.33 41.91
N GLN A 31 11.69 17.22 42.73
CA GLN A 31 12.98 16.60 42.40
C GLN A 31 12.83 15.12 42.02
N PRO A 32 13.85 14.53 41.35
CA PRO A 32 14.31 13.23 41.80
C PRO A 32 15.79 13.24 42.20
N ILE A 33 16.00 12.66 43.37
CA ILE A 33 17.26 12.29 44.01
C ILE A 33 17.91 11.13 43.24
N GLY A 34 19.24 11.06 43.35
CA GLY A 34 20.15 10.24 42.56
C GLY A 34 20.06 8.72 42.72
N GLY A 35 20.92 8.04 41.94
CA GLY A 35 21.23 6.64 42.17
C GLY A 35 21.70 5.85 40.95
N VAL A 36 23.02 5.62 40.92
CA VAL A 36 23.68 4.37 40.47
C VAL A 36 23.95 4.18 38.96
N SER A 37 25.25 4.25 38.64
CA SER A 37 25.91 3.77 37.43
C SER A 37 25.94 2.24 37.35
N PRO A 38 26.21 1.67 36.15
CA PRO A 38 27.50 1.00 36.03
C PRO A 38 28.19 1.17 34.66
N SER A 39 29.50 1.37 34.75
CA SER A 39 30.56 0.62 34.06
C SER A 39 30.50 0.50 32.53
N LEU A 40 31.38 1.25 31.85
CA LEU A 40 32.21 0.70 30.77
C LEU A 40 33.42 1.59 30.54
N GLU A 41 34.53 1.19 31.15
CA GLU A 41 35.86 1.51 30.64
C GLU A 41 35.99 0.97 29.21
N ARG A 42 36.67 1.72 28.33
CA ARG A 42 38.05 1.39 27.91
C ARG A 42 38.33 1.87 26.48
N LEU A 43 39.26 2.84 26.43
CA LEU A 43 40.26 3.13 25.39
C LEU A 43 39.82 3.65 24.01
N SER A 44 40.01 4.97 23.81
CA SER A 44 40.60 5.47 22.56
C SER A 44 41.71 6.47 22.89
N SER A 45 42.92 6.08 22.52
CA SER A 45 44.15 6.87 22.45
C SER A 45 44.02 8.08 21.51
N ALA A 46 44.49 9.25 21.94
CA ALA A 46 45.44 10.12 21.23
C ALA A 46 45.31 11.59 21.69
N ARG A 47 46.42 12.17 22.15
CA ARG A 47 46.62 13.62 22.34
C ARG A 47 46.76 14.32 20.96
N PRO A 48 46.69 15.65 20.87
CA PRO A 48 47.83 16.48 21.25
C PRO A 48 47.50 17.64 22.19
N SER A 49 48.51 17.95 22.99
CA SER A 49 48.73 19.12 23.83
C SER A 49 49.00 20.38 23.02
N GLN A 50 48.46 21.52 23.45
CA GLN A 50 49.23 22.78 23.55
C GLN A 50 48.76 23.58 24.78
N SER A 51 49.75 24.09 25.49
CA SER A 51 49.74 24.78 26.78
C SER A 51 49.55 26.29 26.65
N GLY A 52 48.86 26.92 27.61
CA GLY A 52 48.80 28.38 27.81
C GLY A 52 48.03 28.74 29.10
N PRO A 53 48.33 29.86 29.78
CA PRO A 53 48.40 29.93 31.25
C PRO A 53 47.07 30.22 31.97
N ARG A 54 47.01 29.75 33.22
CA ARG A 54 45.93 30.05 34.18
C ARG A 54 46.07 31.49 34.68
N LEU A 55 45.04 32.30 34.45
CA LEU A 55 44.74 33.49 35.24
C LEU A 55 43.47 33.21 36.05
N ARG A 56 43.57 33.37 37.38
CA ARG A 56 42.42 33.38 38.29
C ARG A 56 41.65 34.70 38.12
N PRO A 57 40.32 34.69 38.21
CA PRO A 57 39.59 35.88 38.60
C PRO A 57 38.88 35.63 39.93
N ASP A 58 39.39 36.26 40.99
CA ASP A 58 38.57 36.70 42.11
C ASP A 58 37.79 37.94 41.64
N GLY A 59 36.47 37.99 41.86
CA GLY A 59 35.67 39.17 41.54
C GLY A 59 34.24 38.87 41.10
N PHE A 60 33.36 38.81 42.09
CA PHE A 60 31.89 38.76 41.99
C PHE A 60 31.31 40.05 41.40
N VAL A 61 30.39 39.99 40.40
CA VAL A 61 29.12 40.78 40.27
C VAL A 61 28.20 40.09 39.22
N PRO A 62 26.88 39.93 39.47
CA PRO A 62 26.00 39.12 38.62
C PRO A 62 25.40 39.92 37.45
N CYS A 63 25.79 39.59 36.23
CA CYS A 63 25.14 40.05 34.99
C CYS A 63 24.88 38.88 34.05
N ALA A 64 24.11 37.88 34.51
CA ALA A 64 23.82 36.67 33.73
C ALA A 64 22.33 36.27 33.81
N ALA A 65 21.43 37.21 33.55
CA ALA A 65 20.02 36.89 33.26
C ALA A 65 19.43 37.68 32.07
N ALA A 66 20.12 38.71 31.57
CA ALA A 66 19.59 39.56 30.49
C ALA A 66 20.13 39.24 29.08
N LEU A 67 21.11 38.34 28.93
CA LEU A 67 21.74 38.04 27.62
C LEU A 67 21.32 36.70 27.00
N CYS A 68 20.55 35.86 27.70
CA CYS A 68 20.07 34.60 27.14
C CYS A 68 18.72 34.74 26.38
N ALA A 69 17.92 35.77 26.68
CA ALA A 69 16.66 36.02 25.98
C ALA A 69 16.85 36.68 24.60
N SER A 70 17.93 37.46 24.42
CA SER A 70 18.26 38.10 23.14
C SER A 70 18.91 37.12 22.15
N ALA A 71 19.67 36.12 22.62
CA ALA A 71 20.27 35.10 21.75
C ALA A 71 19.24 34.14 21.12
N ILE A 72 18.15 33.83 21.83
CA ILE A 72 17.05 33.00 21.30
C ILE A 72 16.18 33.82 20.32
N ALA A 73 16.01 35.13 20.56
CA ALA A 73 15.27 36.01 19.64
C ALA A 73 16.04 36.30 18.34
N VAL A 74 17.37 36.40 18.38
CA VAL A 74 18.21 36.66 17.19
C VAL A 74 18.37 35.40 16.33
N THR A 75 18.47 34.21 16.93
CA THR A 75 18.48 32.93 16.18
C THR A 75 17.11 32.56 15.62
N ALA A 76 16.02 32.86 16.33
CA ALA A 76 14.65 32.71 15.82
C ALA A 76 14.34 33.72 14.69
N ARG A 77 14.82 34.96 14.79
CA ARG A 77 14.70 35.95 13.70
C ARG A 77 15.52 35.57 12.46
N ALA A 78 16.73 35.04 12.63
CA ALA A 78 17.56 34.56 11.51
C ALA A 78 16.93 33.36 10.76
N TRP A 79 16.22 32.47 11.47
CA TRP A 79 15.42 31.41 10.84
C TRP A 79 14.14 31.93 10.15
N LEU A 80 13.58 33.05 10.63
CA LEU A 80 12.39 33.69 10.05
C LEU A 80 12.70 34.66 8.90
N THR A 81 13.96 35.07 8.70
CA THR A 81 14.41 35.89 7.57
C THR A 81 15.11 35.09 6.48
N VAL A 82 14.74 33.82 6.27
CA VAL A 82 14.82 33.27 4.91
C VAL A 82 13.85 34.13 4.09
N ARG A 83 14.40 35.12 3.38
CA ARG A 83 13.66 36.01 2.48
C ARG A 83 12.60 35.17 1.78
N ARG A 84 11.32 35.36 2.14
CA ARG A 84 10.21 34.72 1.44
C ARG A 84 10.40 35.12 -0.02
N ALA A 85 10.67 34.15 -0.88
CA ALA A 85 10.75 34.41 -2.31
C ALA A 85 9.40 35.02 -2.71
N VAL A 86 9.42 36.31 -3.06
CA VAL A 86 8.22 36.99 -3.54
C VAL A 86 7.86 36.36 -4.89
N PRO A 87 6.65 35.84 -5.07
CA PRO A 87 6.25 35.24 -6.34
C PRO A 87 6.29 36.32 -7.43
N THR A 88 7.17 36.15 -8.43
CA THR A 88 7.27 37.11 -9.53
C THR A 88 6.16 36.85 -10.54
N GLN A 89 5.33 37.85 -10.81
CA GLN A 89 4.31 37.75 -11.84
C GLN A 89 4.96 37.73 -13.23
N LYS A 90 4.49 36.83 -14.11
CA LYS A 90 4.94 36.69 -15.50
C LYS A 90 3.74 36.70 -16.44
N ARG A 91 3.86 37.32 -17.60
CA ARG A 91 2.81 37.34 -18.64
C ARG A 91 3.20 36.42 -19.78
N ILE A 92 2.27 35.58 -20.22
CA ILE A 92 2.47 34.59 -21.29
C ILE A 92 1.48 34.90 -22.41
N PRO A 93 1.92 34.91 -23.68
CA PRO A 93 1.03 35.18 -24.79
C PRO A 93 0.08 34.00 -25.07
N VAL A 94 -1.20 34.34 -25.24
CA VAL A 94 -2.26 33.45 -25.73
C VAL A 94 -2.36 33.63 -27.24
N VAL A 95 -2.35 32.51 -27.96
CA VAL A 95 -2.45 32.45 -29.41
C VAL A 95 -3.66 31.62 -29.83
N ASN A 96 -4.24 31.98 -30.98
CA ASN A 96 -5.24 31.16 -31.66
C ASN A 96 -4.59 29.94 -32.33
N LEU A 97 -5.42 29.07 -32.91
CA LEU A 97 -4.97 27.89 -33.64
C LEU A 97 -4.04 28.24 -34.82
N ALA A 98 -4.27 29.38 -35.49
CA ALA A 98 -3.42 29.90 -36.57
C ALA A 98 -2.10 30.55 -36.10
N GLY A 99 -1.87 30.69 -34.79
CA GLY A 99 -0.67 31.30 -34.21
C GLY A 99 -0.68 32.82 -34.06
N GLN A 100 -1.79 33.48 -34.37
CA GLN A 100 -2.01 34.91 -34.11
C GLN A 100 -2.25 35.14 -32.61
N LYS A 101 -1.73 36.25 -32.10
CA LYS A 101 -1.85 36.63 -30.68
C LYS A 101 -3.26 37.15 -30.38
N ILE A 102 -3.97 36.51 -29.45
CA ILE A 102 -5.29 36.96 -28.97
C ILE A 102 -5.12 37.86 -27.73
N GLY A 103 -4.26 37.45 -26.80
CA GLY A 103 -4.11 38.12 -25.50
C GLY A 103 -2.90 37.66 -24.71
N GLU A 104 -2.88 37.97 -23.41
CA GLU A 104 -1.84 37.56 -22.48
C GLU A 104 -2.46 37.08 -21.15
N GLU A 105 -1.91 36.00 -20.59
CA GLU A 105 -2.34 35.43 -19.31
C GLU A 105 -1.23 35.50 -18.26
N GLU A 106 -1.62 35.68 -17.00
CA GLU A 106 -0.69 35.80 -15.89
C GLU A 106 -0.35 34.46 -15.24
N LEU A 107 0.95 34.17 -15.15
CA LEU A 107 1.55 33.02 -14.49
C LEU A 107 2.28 33.44 -13.20
N GLN A 108 1.77 32.95 -12.07
CA GLN A 108 2.35 33.15 -10.75
C GLN A 108 2.45 31.81 -10.03
N LEU A 109 3.64 31.20 -10.05
CA LEU A 109 3.85 29.89 -9.43
C LEU A 109 4.69 30.00 -8.15
N ARG A 110 4.51 29.02 -7.25
CA ARG A 110 5.33 28.92 -6.04
C ARG A 110 6.73 28.38 -6.37
N THR A 111 7.77 29.20 -6.25
CA THR A 111 9.12 28.83 -6.71
C THR A 111 10.20 28.94 -5.65
N PHE A 112 11.38 28.36 -5.93
CA PHE A 112 12.58 28.55 -5.12
C PHE A 112 13.15 29.97 -5.31
N SER A 113 13.99 30.41 -4.37
CA SER A 113 14.74 31.65 -4.58
C SER A 113 15.72 31.49 -5.74
N ARG A 114 16.03 32.59 -6.42
CA ARG A 114 16.89 32.59 -7.61
C ARG A 114 18.26 31.96 -7.35
N GLU A 115 18.82 32.17 -6.16
CA GLU A 115 20.13 31.66 -5.75
C GLU A 115 20.14 30.13 -5.56
N THR A 116 19.09 29.55 -4.96
CA THR A 116 19.05 28.11 -4.65
C THR A 116 18.37 27.27 -5.73
N ALA A 117 17.61 27.91 -6.62
CA ALA A 117 16.76 27.23 -7.61
C ALA A 117 17.50 26.18 -8.43
N ASN A 118 18.68 26.52 -8.96
CA ASN A 118 19.45 25.62 -9.81
C ASN A 118 19.86 24.35 -9.06
N TYR A 119 20.39 24.50 -7.84
CA TYR A 119 20.79 23.36 -7.00
C TYR A 119 19.60 22.46 -6.66
N CYS A 120 18.46 23.04 -6.26
CA CYS A 120 17.26 22.28 -5.91
C CYS A 120 16.70 21.49 -7.10
N VAL A 121 16.64 22.10 -8.28
CA VAL A 121 16.17 21.45 -9.51
C VAL A 121 17.14 20.34 -9.94
N HIS A 122 18.45 20.60 -9.90
CA HIS A 122 19.47 19.61 -10.19
C HIS A 122 19.37 18.39 -9.27
N GLN A 123 19.18 18.62 -7.96
CA GLN A 123 18.99 17.56 -6.98
C GLN A 123 17.75 16.71 -7.29
N ALA A 124 16.61 17.35 -7.58
CA ALA A 124 15.37 16.66 -7.91
C ALA A 124 15.51 15.79 -9.16
N HIS A 125 16.09 16.35 -10.22
CA HIS A 125 16.32 15.66 -11.48
C HIS A 125 17.33 14.50 -11.38
N THR A 126 18.41 14.69 -10.62
CA THR A 126 19.42 13.63 -10.39
C THR A 126 18.82 12.44 -9.66
N ILE A 127 17.97 12.70 -8.65
CA ILE A 127 17.26 11.65 -7.93
C ILE A 127 16.27 10.94 -8.84
N TYR A 128 15.51 11.70 -9.64
CA TYR A 128 14.60 11.13 -10.64
C TYR A 128 15.33 10.18 -11.61
N LYS A 129 16.42 10.63 -12.24
CA LYS A 129 17.23 9.79 -13.15
C LYS A 129 17.77 8.54 -12.47
N TYR A 130 18.25 8.67 -11.23
CA TYR A 130 18.72 7.53 -10.45
C TYR A 130 17.60 6.51 -10.20
N GLN A 131 16.37 6.95 -9.93
CA GLN A 131 15.22 6.08 -9.71
C GLN A 131 14.72 5.37 -10.97
N GLN A 132 14.99 5.93 -12.16
CA GLN A 132 14.62 5.33 -13.45
C GLN A 132 15.61 4.27 -13.95
N LEU A 133 16.78 4.13 -13.31
CA LEU A 133 17.74 3.10 -13.71
C LEU A 133 17.17 1.70 -13.42
N PRO A 134 17.30 0.73 -14.34
CA PRO A 134 16.70 -0.60 -14.19
C PRO A 134 17.38 -1.47 -13.12
N PHE A 135 18.54 -1.09 -12.58
CA PHE A 135 19.32 -1.81 -11.57
C PHE A 135 19.44 -3.35 -11.78
N THR A 136 19.49 -3.78 -13.05
CA THR A 136 19.51 -5.20 -13.45
C THR A 136 20.89 -5.85 -13.36
N ALA A 137 21.94 -5.05 -13.22
CA ALA A 137 23.31 -5.57 -13.16
C ALA A 137 23.53 -6.37 -11.87
N PHE A 138 23.57 -7.69 -12.01
CA PHE A 138 23.74 -8.63 -10.91
C PHE A 138 24.96 -9.51 -11.13
N ILE A 139 25.96 -9.39 -10.26
CA ILE A 139 27.14 -10.25 -10.24
C ILE A 139 27.11 -11.04 -8.94
N LYS A 140 27.13 -12.37 -9.03
CA LYS A 140 27.05 -13.25 -7.86
C LYS A 140 28.19 -12.97 -6.88
N ARG A 141 27.84 -12.63 -5.64
CA ARG A 141 28.77 -12.54 -4.50
C ARG A 141 29.01 -13.92 -3.92
N ARG A 142 30.05 -14.02 -3.09
CA ARG A 142 30.34 -15.25 -2.33
C ARG A 142 29.16 -15.76 -1.52
N SER A 143 28.30 -14.88 -1.02
CA SER A 143 27.11 -15.19 -0.20
C SER A 143 26.00 -15.88 -0.97
N ASP A 144 25.86 -15.63 -2.26
CA ASP A 144 24.75 -16.18 -3.07
C ASP A 144 25.12 -17.50 -3.72
N MET A 145 26.43 -17.80 -3.76
CA MET A 145 26.92 -19.11 -4.16
C MET A 145 26.62 -20.14 -3.07
N LYS A 146 26.41 -21.39 -3.48
CA LYS A 146 26.25 -22.51 -2.55
C LYS A 146 27.47 -22.57 -1.62
N LYS A 147 27.25 -22.75 -0.31
CA LYS A 147 28.34 -22.92 0.66
C LYS A 147 29.21 -24.10 0.21
N GLY A 148 30.48 -23.82 -0.08
CA GLY A 148 31.43 -24.81 -0.56
C GLY A 148 32.15 -25.53 0.58
N LYS A 149 32.46 -26.81 0.38
CA LYS A 149 33.41 -27.53 1.25
C LYS A 149 34.79 -26.86 1.14
N LYS A 150 35.54 -26.93 2.22
CA LYS A 150 36.92 -26.49 2.24
C LYS A 150 37.77 -27.35 1.31
N LEU A 151 38.66 -26.74 0.51
CA LEU A 151 39.48 -27.51 -0.42
C LEU A 151 40.50 -28.40 0.30
N TRP A 152 41.20 -27.85 1.30
CA TRP A 152 42.24 -28.56 2.06
C TRP A 152 42.28 -28.15 3.54
N LYS A 153 42.93 -28.97 4.38
CA LYS A 153 43.12 -28.68 5.81
C LYS A 153 43.98 -27.42 6.00
N ASN A 154 43.79 -26.68 7.11
CA ASN A 154 44.49 -25.40 7.34
C ASN A 154 46.01 -25.52 7.55
N LYS A 155 46.49 -26.72 7.92
CA LYS A 155 47.88 -27.05 8.21
C LYS A 155 48.19 -28.41 7.58
N GLY A 156 49.48 -28.68 7.34
CA GLY A 156 49.98 -29.95 6.82
C GLY A 156 50.05 -30.07 5.30
N VAL A 157 49.51 -29.12 4.53
CA VAL A 157 49.46 -29.19 3.06
C VAL A 157 50.49 -28.24 2.39
N GLY A 158 51.17 -27.38 3.14
CA GLY A 158 52.12 -26.38 2.61
C GLY A 158 51.50 -25.26 1.77
N LYS A 159 50.21 -25.36 1.41
CA LYS A 159 49.46 -24.35 0.64
C LYS A 159 48.88 -23.25 1.54
N ALA A 160 48.65 -22.07 0.96
CA ALA A 160 47.96 -20.97 1.63
C ALA A 160 46.61 -21.40 2.21
N ARG A 161 46.21 -20.82 3.35
CA ARG A 161 44.96 -21.19 4.03
C ARG A 161 43.75 -20.69 3.24
N MET A 162 42.94 -21.63 2.76
CA MET A 162 41.75 -21.31 1.98
C MET A 162 40.50 -21.94 2.57
N GLY A 163 39.40 -21.19 2.52
CA GLY A 163 38.07 -21.67 2.87
C GLY A 163 37.40 -22.32 1.66
N THR A 164 36.41 -21.62 1.10
CA THR A 164 35.59 -22.09 -0.03
C THR A 164 36.25 -21.85 -1.39
N ILE A 165 35.98 -22.72 -2.38
CA ILE A 165 36.33 -22.49 -3.80
C ILE A 165 35.71 -21.22 -4.39
N TYR A 166 34.55 -20.80 -3.89
CA TYR A 166 33.84 -19.62 -4.39
C TYR A 166 34.38 -18.29 -3.83
N SER A 167 35.63 -18.26 -3.36
CA SER A 167 36.26 -17.00 -2.94
C SER A 167 36.46 -16.07 -4.15
N PRO A 168 36.33 -14.75 -4.01
CA PRO A 168 36.66 -13.81 -5.08
C PRO A 168 38.11 -13.92 -5.57
N LEU A 169 39.02 -14.39 -4.71
CA LEU A 169 40.41 -14.66 -5.05
C LEU A 169 40.57 -15.69 -6.18
N TRP A 170 39.60 -16.59 -6.36
CA TRP A 170 39.60 -17.59 -7.43
C TRP A 170 38.85 -17.13 -8.69
N GLY A 171 38.38 -15.88 -8.75
CA GLY A 171 37.53 -15.38 -9.84
C GLY A 171 36.13 -16.01 -9.89
N LYS A 172 35.80 -16.94 -8.98
CA LYS A 172 34.51 -17.66 -8.96
C LYS A 172 33.37 -16.86 -8.34
N SER A 173 33.65 -15.76 -7.67
CA SER A 173 32.63 -14.83 -7.18
C SER A 173 33.15 -13.40 -7.15
N ALA A 174 32.24 -12.44 -7.05
CA ALA A 174 32.58 -11.04 -6.93
C ALA A 174 32.76 -10.59 -5.46
N THR A 175 33.58 -9.55 -5.29
CA THR A 175 33.73 -8.83 -4.02
C THR A 175 32.45 -8.07 -3.68
N ASN A 176 32.21 -7.80 -2.40
CA ASN A 176 31.04 -7.03 -1.92
C ASN A 176 30.89 -5.62 -2.52
N LYS A 177 31.95 -5.07 -3.12
CA LYS A 177 31.94 -3.75 -3.78
C LYS A 177 31.35 -3.79 -5.20
N ASN A 178 31.22 -4.97 -5.78
CA ASN A 178 30.74 -5.12 -7.15
C ASN A 178 29.21 -5.06 -7.20
N ARG A 179 28.67 -4.80 -8.40
CA ARG A 179 27.24 -4.68 -8.65
C ARG A 179 26.51 -5.95 -8.24
N HIS A 180 25.58 -5.85 -7.30
CA HIS A 180 24.82 -6.98 -6.77
C HIS A 180 23.32 -6.66 -6.78
N GLY A 181 22.78 -6.32 -7.95
CA GLY A 181 21.41 -5.87 -8.07
C GLY A 181 21.16 -4.57 -7.31
N LEU A 182 19.90 -4.35 -6.90
CA LEU A 182 19.52 -3.17 -6.15
C LEU A 182 20.14 -3.23 -4.75
N ASP A 183 21.04 -2.28 -4.45
CA ASP A 183 21.37 -1.97 -3.06
C ASP A 183 20.10 -1.39 -2.42
N ASP A 184 19.26 -2.25 -1.83
CA ASP A 184 18.01 -1.88 -1.15
C ASP A 184 18.21 -0.77 -0.10
N ARG A 185 19.46 -0.57 0.34
CA ARG A 185 19.85 0.33 1.42
C ARG A 185 19.75 1.82 1.10
N LYS A 186 19.64 2.27 -0.16
CA LYS A 186 19.58 3.73 -0.46
C LYS A 186 18.77 4.09 -1.72
N LYS A 187 17.47 3.79 -1.76
CA LYS A 187 16.59 4.60 -2.62
C LYS A 187 16.67 6.05 -2.14
N LYS A 188 17.25 6.94 -2.96
CA LYS A 188 17.30 8.37 -2.66
C LYS A 188 15.86 8.87 -2.62
N PHE A 189 15.37 9.22 -1.44
CA PHE A 189 14.04 9.76 -1.23
C PHE A 189 14.06 11.28 -1.39
N LEU A 190 13.02 11.83 -2.01
CA LEU A 190 12.79 13.25 -2.12
C LEU A 190 11.38 13.58 -1.64
N PRO A 191 11.19 14.56 -0.74
CA PRO A 191 9.84 14.96 -0.33
C PRO A 191 9.00 15.43 -1.53
N ARG A 192 7.74 15.00 -1.59
CA ARG A 192 6.80 15.35 -2.68
C ARG A 192 6.74 16.87 -2.92
N LEU A 193 6.59 17.65 -1.85
CA LEU A 193 6.52 19.11 -1.90
C LEU A 193 7.76 19.75 -2.53
N PHE A 194 8.95 19.20 -2.25
CA PHE A 194 10.20 19.69 -2.82
C PHE A 194 10.23 19.48 -4.34
N HIS A 195 9.79 18.31 -4.80
CA HIS A 195 9.72 17.99 -6.22
C HIS A 195 8.64 18.84 -6.93
N CYS A 196 7.44 18.98 -6.35
CA CYS A 196 6.42 19.90 -6.87
C CYS A 196 6.96 21.34 -7.03
N LYS A 197 7.74 21.81 -6.05
CA LYS A 197 8.37 23.13 -6.10
C LYS A 197 9.49 23.23 -7.16
N ALA A 198 10.16 22.13 -7.46
CA ALA A 198 11.13 22.07 -8.56
C ALA A 198 10.44 22.19 -9.91
N ILE A 199 9.32 21.47 -10.11
CA ILE A 199 8.51 21.54 -11.34
C ILE A 199 8.01 22.97 -11.58
N SER A 200 7.39 23.59 -10.57
CA SER A 200 6.91 24.97 -10.67
C SER A 200 8.04 25.97 -10.97
N THR A 201 9.23 25.75 -10.42
CA THR A 201 10.41 26.58 -10.68
C THR A 201 10.89 26.47 -12.13
N VAL A 202 10.92 25.25 -12.70
CA VAL A 202 11.27 25.04 -14.11
C VAL A 202 10.23 25.65 -15.03
N LEU A 203 8.93 25.44 -14.77
CA LEU A 203 7.85 26.00 -15.57
C LEU A 203 7.90 27.53 -15.54
N GLN A 204 8.00 28.16 -14.36
CA GLN A 204 8.07 29.61 -14.27
C GLN A 204 9.34 30.16 -14.95
N SER A 205 10.47 29.44 -14.92
CA SER A 205 11.69 29.85 -15.64
C SER A 205 11.51 29.80 -17.16
N LYS A 206 10.63 28.94 -17.69
CA LYS A 206 10.41 28.75 -19.13
C LYS A 206 9.33 29.65 -19.74
N TRP A 207 8.81 30.62 -18.98
CA TRP A 207 7.74 31.53 -19.41
C TRP A 207 7.97 32.20 -20.79
N ARG A 208 9.21 32.55 -21.15
CA ARG A 208 9.53 33.16 -22.47
C ARG A 208 9.37 32.20 -23.64
N CYS A 209 9.55 30.90 -23.39
CA CYS A 209 9.42 29.84 -24.38
C CYS A 209 8.01 29.22 -24.39
N MET A 210 7.11 29.72 -23.55
CA MET A 210 5.74 29.25 -23.43
C MET A 210 4.80 29.97 -24.39
N LYS A 211 3.88 29.21 -24.98
CA LYS A 211 2.73 29.71 -25.73
C LYS A 211 1.48 29.01 -25.19
N ILE A 212 0.42 29.78 -24.95
CA ILE A 212 -0.88 29.24 -24.55
C ILE A 212 -1.77 29.20 -25.79
N VAL A 213 -2.36 28.06 -26.10
CA VAL A 213 -3.21 27.88 -27.30
C VAL A 213 -4.66 27.73 -26.86
N GLU A 214 -5.53 28.54 -27.45
CA GLU A 214 -6.97 28.49 -27.22
C GLU A 214 -7.68 27.51 -28.16
N GLY A 215 -8.68 26.77 -27.65
CA GLY A 215 -9.53 25.87 -28.45
C GLY A 215 -8.84 24.61 -28.99
N LEU A 216 -7.67 24.24 -28.48
CA LEU A 216 -6.87 23.13 -29.03
C LEU A 216 -7.54 21.76 -28.84
N GLU A 217 -8.24 21.55 -27.73
CA GLU A 217 -8.71 20.21 -27.35
C GLU A 217 -9.97 19.80 -28.11
N ASP A 218 -10.86 20.76 -28.37
CA ASP A 218 -12.12 20.55 -29.09
C ASP A 218 -11.94 20.49 -30.62
N HIS A 219 -10.81 20.99 -31.13
CA HIS A 219 -10.57 21.08 -32.58
C HIS A 219 -10.34 19.72 -33.26
N PHE A 220 -9.80 18.73 -32.54
CA PHE A 220 -9.46 17.44 -33.12
C PHE A 220 -10.59 16.44 -32.91
N GLU A 221 -11.40 16.23 -33.95
CA GLU A 221 -12.33 15.09 -34.02
C GLU A 221 -11.61 13.84 -34.54
N GLU A 222 -10.76 14.01 -35.57
CA GLU A 222 -9.96 12.95 -36.18
C GLU A 222 -8.45 13.11 -35.92
N PRO A 223 -7.67 12.02 -35.85
CA PRO A 223 -6.24 12.09 -35.62
C PRO A 223 -5.45 12.45 -36.90
N ARG A 224 -5.27 13.75 -37.17
CA ARG A 224 -4.56 14.25 -38.35
C ARG A 224 -3.15 14.75 -38.03
N TYR A 225 -2.13 14.03 -38.49
CA TYR A 225 -0.71 14.32 -38.24
C TYR A 225 -0.24 15.65 -38.87
N TYR A 226 -0.52 15.86 -40.16
CA TYR A 226 -0.02 17.02 -40.90
C TYR A 226 -0.58 18.33 -40.35
N GLU A 227 -1.86 18.32 -40.00
CA GLU A 227 -2.55 19.45 -39.38
C GLU A 227 -1.88 19.88 -38.07
N LEU A 228 -1.66 18.96 -37.14
CA LEU A 228 -0.95 19.28 -35.89
C LEU A 228 0.50 19.73 -36.16
N SER A 229 1.19 19.09 -37.11
CA SER A 229 2.55 19.47 -37.50
C SER A 229 2.62 20.92 -37.98
N ASP A 230 1.67 21.34 -38.82
CA ASP A 230 1.61 22.70 -39.36
C ASP A 230 1.19 23.73 -38.31
N MET A 231 0.28 23.38 -37.40
CA MET A 231 -0.06 24.22 -36.24
C MET A 231 1.15 24.43 -35.32
N VAL A 232 1.90 23.37 -35.01
CA VAL A 232 3.12 23.47 -34.20
C VAL A 232 4.19 24.31 -34.91
N LYS A 233 4.30 24.23 -36.24
CA LYS A 233 5.15 25.15 -37.03
C LYS A 233 4.72 26.59 -36.86
N ALA A 234 3.43 26.87 -36.98
CA ALA A 234 2.88 28.21 -36.85
C ALA A 234 3.17 28.81 -35.46
N TRP A 235 2.97 28.06 -34.38
CA TRP A 235 3.17 28.56 -33.01
C TRP A 235 4.65 28.75 -32.65
N THR A 236 5.52 27.86 -33.13
CA THR A 236 6.93 27.84 -32.73
C THR A 236 7.86 28.58 -33.71
N GLY A 237 7.39 28.83 -34.93
CA GLY A 237 8.16 29.38 -36.04
C GLY A 237 9.24 28.42 -36.57
N MET A 238 9.18 27.13 -36.24
CA MET A 238 10.19 26.14 -36.61
C MET A 238 9.53 24.82 -37.01
N LYS A 239 10.20 24.04 -37.86
CA LYS A 239 9.76 22.67 -38.15
C LYS A 239 9.74 21.84 -36.85
N PRO A 240 8.64 21.13 -36.54
CA PRO A 240 8.59 20.18 -35.44
C PRO A 240 9.62 19.07 -35.69
N GLY A 241 10.15 18.46 -34.64
CA GLY A 241 11.26 17.50 -34.74
C GLY A 241 12.63 18.06 -34.40
N ILE A 242 12.94 19.31 -34.78
CA ILE A 242 14.29 19.87 -34.60
C ILE A 242 14.63 20.09 -33.12
N LYS A 243 13.70 20.67 -32.37
CA LYS A 243 13.87 20.98 -30.95
C LYS A 243 12.84 20.23 -30.13
N GLN A 244 13.27 19.77 -28.96
CA GLN A 244 12.37 19.16 -28.00
C GLN A 244 11.27 20.13 -27.61
N THR A 245 10.03 19.73 -27.88
CA THR A 245 8.83 20.52 -27.66
C THR A 245 7.92 19.74 -26.72
N LEU A 246 7.57 20.36 -25.61
CA LEU A 246 6.66 19.81 -24.62
C LEU A 246 5.29 20.45 -24.83
N MET A 247 4.27 19.64 -25.03
CA MET A 247 2.87 20.07 -25.08
C MET A 247 2.13 19.61 -23.82
N ILE A 248 1.36 20.50 -23.21
CA ILE A 248 0.56 20.20 -22.02
C ILE A 248 -0.93 20.42 -22.33
N THR A 249 -1.73 19.35 -22.29
CA THR A 249 -3.18 19.35 -22.60
C THR A 249 -3.96 18.41 -21.68
N ARG A 250 -5.28 18.58 -21.53
CA ARG A 250 -6.11 17.63 -20.76
C ARG A 250 -6.44 16.37 -21.58
N SER A 251 -6.77 16.55 -22.85
CA SER A 251 -7.07 15.47 -23.81
C SER A 251 -5.85 14.67 -24.30
N GLY A 252 -4.64 15.09 -23.94
CA GLY A 252 -3.39 14.39 -24.28
C GLY A 252 -3.09 13.18 -23.38
N TYR A 253 -2.20 12.30 -23.83
CA TYR A 253 -1.73 11.19 -23.02
C TYR A 253 -0.61 11.60 -22.05
N GLY A 254 -0.54 10.89 -20.93
CA GLY A 254 0.44 11.08 -19.88
C GLY A 254 1.71 10.24 -20.03
N GLU A 255 2.40 10.03 -18.91
CA GLU A 255 3.59 9.18 -18.85
C GLU A 255 3.29 7.78 -19.39
N GLU A 256 4.21 7.23 -20.21
CA GLU A 256 4.14 5.84 -20.66
C GLU A 256 4.11 4.89 -19.47
N HIS A 257 3.45 3.74 -19.62
CA HIS A 257 3.37 2.79 -18.52
C HIS A 257 4.79 2.36 -18.09
N LYS A 258 5.13 2.62 -16.82
CA LYS A 258 6.47 2.43 -16.23
C LYS A 258 7.15 1.09 -16.54
N TYR A 259 6.37 0.03 -16.75
CA TYR A 259 6.87 -1.32 -17.04
C TYR A 259 6.81 -1.73 -18.50
N TRP A 260 5.89 -1.15 -19.28
CA TRP A 260 5.61 -1.62 -20.64
C TRP A 260 6.13 -0.65 -21.70
N CYS A 261 6.50 0.59 -21.33
CA CYS A 261 6.85 1.66 -22.27
C CYS A 261 5.79 1.84 -23.37
N LEU A 262 4.56 1.44 -23.08
CA LEU A 262 3.41 1.50 -23.96
C LEU A 262 2.43 2.51 -23.38
N PRO A 263 1.75 3.29 -24.23
CA PRO A 263 0.74 4.21 -23.75
C PRO A 263 -0.53 3.43 -23.36
N THR A 264 -1.35 3.97 -22.43
CA THR A 264 -2.57 3.27 -21.95
C THR A 264 -3.61 3.15 -23.06
N LYS A 265 -4.54 2.19 -22.96
CA LYS A 265 -5.61 2.04 -23.96
C LYS A 265 -6.44 3.31 -24.20
N GLU A 266 -6.61 4.15 -23.17
CA GLU A 266 -7.30 5.43 -23.25
C GLU A 266 -6.57 6.44 -24.15
N SER A 267 -5.23 6.34 -24.25
CA SER A 267 -4.43 7.23 -25.11
C SER A 267 -4.79 7.07 -26.58
N PHE A 268 -5.07 5.85 -27.03
CA PHE A 268 -5.41 5.57 -28.42
C PHE A 268 -6.78 6.12 -28.80
N ARG A 269 -7.60 6.53 -27.81
CA ARG A 269 -8.89 7.17 -28.05
C ARG A 269 -8.78 8.67 -28.27
N SER A 270 -7.73 9.33 -27.77
CA SER A 270 -7.57 10.77 -27.96
C SER A 270 -7.00 11.08 -29.36
N PRO A 271 -7.77 11.78 -30.23
CA PRO A 271 -7.34 12.08 -31.59
C PRO A 271 -6.10 13.00 -31.61
N LEU A 272 -6.06 13.99 -30.72
CA LEU A 272 -4.92 14.89 -30.55
C LEU A 272 -3.61 14.15 -30.26
N TYR A 273 -3.63 13.18 -29.34
CA TYR A 273 -2.42 12.41 -29.02
C TYR A 273 -1.97 11.54 -30.19
N MET A 274 -2.91 10.90 -30.89
CA MET A 274 -2.60 10.10 -32.09
C MET A 274 -1.98 10.97 -33.19
N ALA A 275 -2.46 12.21 -33.38
CA ALA A 275 -1.89 13.15 -34.33
C ALA A 275 -0.43 13.51 -34.03
N GLY A 276 -0.05 13.66 -32.75
CA GLY A 276 1.32 14.08 -32.38
C GLY A 276 2.29 12.96 -32.06
N ARG A 277 1.85 11.70 -31.94
CA ARG A 277 2.70 10.55 -31.55
C ARG A 277 3.92 10.35 -32.45
N LEU A 278 3.76 10.61 -33.75
CA LEU A 278 4.80 10.40 -34.75
C LEU A 278 5.74 11.60 -34.91
N ILE A 279 5.46 12.72 -34.23
CA ILE A 279 6.33 13.88 -34.28
C ILE A 279 7.59 13.59 -33.44
N GLU A 280 8.75 13.64 -34.08
CA GLU A 280 10.02 13.46 -33.38
C GLU A 280 10.23 14.56 -32.32
N ASN A 281 10.93 14.23 -31.23
CA ASN A 281 11.26 15.18 -30.17
C ASN A 281 10.05 15.96 -29.61
N PHE A 282 8.85 15.38 -29.71
CA PHE A 282 7.63 16.00 -29.27
C PHE A 282 6.98 15.14 -28.20
N SER A 283 6.81 15.71 -27.00
CA SER A 283 6.22 15.01 -25.86
C SER A 283 4.95 15.71 -25.40
N MET A 284 3.88 14.93 -25.23
CA MET A 284 2.62 15.40 -24.65
C MET A 284 2.53 14.95 -23.19
N ARG A 285 2.03 15.81 -22.30
CA ARG A 285 1.76 15.48 -20.90
C ARG A 285 0.47 16.13 -20.44
N ARG A 286 -0.21 15.57 -19.44
CA ARG A 286 -1.34 16.24 -18.79
C ARG A 286 -0.89 17.08 -17.61
N PRO A 287 -1.72 18.04 -17.15
CA PRO A 287 -1.50 18.72 -15.87
C PRO A 287 -1.31 17.75 -14.70
N ARG A 288 -1.93 16.56 -14.75
CA ARG A 288 -1.73 15.48 -13.78
C ARG A 288 -0.31 14.91 -13.83
N ASP A 289 0.24 14.68 -15.01
CA ASP A 289 1.56 14.05 -15.17
C ASP A 289 2.71 15.03 -14.89
N MET A 290 2.40 16.31 -14.64
CA MET A 290 3.30 17.25 -13.97
C MET A 290 3.30 16.98 -12.46
N ASP A 291 3.68 15.78 -12.04
CA ASP A 291 3.75 15.36 -10.64
C ASP A 291 5.10 14.69 -10.32
N PRO A 292 5.44 14.57 -9.03
CA PRO A 292 6.70 13.95 -8.59
C PRO A 292 6.82 12.46 -8.91
N ASP A 293 5.69 11.80 -9.05
CA ASP A 293 5.59 10.35 -9.29
C ASP A 293 5.83 10.02 -10.78
N SER A 294 5.81 11.03 -11.64
CA SER A 294 5.89 10.93 -13.09
C SER A 294 7.09 11.68 -13.68
N ASP A 295 7.27 11.60 -15.00
CA ASP A 295 8.38 12.20 -15.73
C ASP A 295 8.23 13.70 -16.03
N GLY A 296 7.20 14.37 -15.49
CA GLY A 296 6.87 15.77 -15.78
C GLY A 296 8.04 16.73 -15.58
N LEU A 297 8.82 16.58 -14.50
CA LEU A 297 10.02 17.44 -14.29
C LEU A 297 11.07 17.25 -15.39
N HIS A 298 11.30 15.99 -15.79
CA HIS A 298 12.29 15.65 -16.81
C HIS A 298 11.90 16.24 -18.17
N GLN A 299 10.64 16.04 -18.58
CA GLN A 299 10.12 16.60 -19.83
C GLN A 299 10.09 18.13 -19.80
N ALA A 300 9.71 18.72 -18.67
CA ALA A 300 9.74 20.16 -18.49
C ALA A 300 11.16 20.73 -18.59
N LEU A 301 12.21 19.99 -18.24
CA LEU A 301 13.60 20.39 -18.43
C LEU A 301 14.07 20.24 -19.88
N LEU A 302 13.71 19.12 -20.52
CA LEU A 302 14.03 18.82 -21.92
C LEU A 302 13.38 19.80 -22.91
N GLY A 303 12.11 20.14 -22.71
CA GLY A 303 11.32 20.95 -23.65
C GLY A 303 11.88 22.37 -23.85
N ARG A 304 12.57 22.64 -24.95
CA ARG A 304 13.04 24.00 -25.32
C ARG A 304 11.88 24.94 -25.64
N ARG A 305 10.76 24.38 -26.11
CA ARG A 305 9.48 25.05 -26.32
C ARG A 305 8.42 24.37 -25.48
N VAL A 306 7.54 25.15 -24.89
CA VAL A 306 6.42 24.64 -24.10
C VAL A 306 5.13 25.21 -24.68
N ILE A 307 4.23 24.33 -25.11
CA ILE A 307 2.91 24.69 -25.61
C ILE A 307 1.91 24.18 -24.58
N ILE A 308 0.95 25.01 -24.18
CA ILE A 308 -0.04 24.64 -23.16
C ILE A 308 -1.41 24.96 -23.74
N SER A 309 -2.37 24.03 -23.70
CA SER A 309 -3.76 24.39 -23.99
C SER A 309 -4.27 25.34 -22.91
N ARG A 310 -5.16 26.26 -23.28
CA ARG A 310 -5.73 27.23 -22.35
C ARG A 310 -6.38 26.56 -21.13
N GLU A 311 -7.08 25.46 -21.35
CA GLU A 311 -7.66 24.65 -20.28
C GLU A 311 -6.63 24.02 -19.34
N ALA A 312 -5.60 23.39 -19.90
CA ALA A 312 -4.53 22.80 -19.11
C ALA A 312 -3.72 23.86 -18.34
N PHE A 313 -3.64 25.09 -18.86
CA PHE A 313 -3.02 26.21 -18.16
C PHE A 313 -3.77 26.55 -16.86
N PHE A 314 -5.10 26.61 -16.88
CA PHE A 314 -5.89 26.85 -15.67
C PHE A 314 -5.73 25.73 -14.63
N ASP A 315 -5.65 24.47 -15.07
CA ASP A 315 -5.37 23.34 -14.17
C ASP A 315 -3.99 23.43 -13.53
N LEU A 316 -2.96 23.77 -14.32
CA LEU A 316 -1.60 23.96 -13.82
C LEU A 316 -1.52 25.15 -12.86
N LYS A 317 -2.22 26.24 -13.18
CA LYS A 317 -2.33 27.41 -12.30
C LYS A 317 -2.98 27.00 -10.99
N ALA A 318 -4.14 26.34 -11.01
CA ALA A 318 -4.79 25.82 -9.79
C ALA A 318 -3.89 24.88 -8.97
N LYS A 319 -3.05 24.07 -9.65
CA LYS A 319 -2.12 23.13 -9.03
C LYS A 319 -0.94 23.79 -8.35
N PHE A 320 -0.23 24.68 -9.05
CA PHE A 320 1.07 25.22 -8.66
C PHE A 320 1.05 26.71 -8.24
N ASP A 321 -0.13 27.31 -8.14
CA ASP A 321 -0.30 28.71 -7.74
C ASP A 321 0.51 29.06 -6.48
N ALA A 322 1.05 30.28 -6.48
CA ALA A 322 1.93 30.78 -5.44
C ALA A 322 1.27 30.80 -4.06
N HIS A 323 0.00 31.20 -4.01
CA HIS A 323 -0.73 31.42 -2.76
C HIS A 323 -1.61 30.23 -2.40
N ASN A 324 -2.38 29.73 -3.36
CA ASN A 324 -3.46 28.78 -3.11
C ASN A 324 -3.30 27.42 -3.81
N GLY A 325 -2.14 27.15 -4.43
CA GLY A 325 -1.88 25.93 -5.16
C GLY A 325 -2.12 24.66 -4.34
N TRP A 326 -3.01 23.78 -4.81
CA TRP A 326 -3.41 22.59 -4.05
C TRP A 326 -2.28 21.60 -3.87
N ALA A 327 -1.28 21.57 -4.76
CA ALA A 327 -0.11 20.69 -4.64
C ALA A 327 0.73 20.95 -3.37
N PHE A 328 0.60 22.15 -2.78
CA PHE A 328 1.34 22.54 -1.58
C PHE A 328 0.51 22.53 -0.29
N LYS A 329 -0.77 22.15 -0.37
CA LYS A 329 -1.64 22.05 0.80
C LYS A 329 -1.46 20.69 1.47
N SER A 330 -1.75 20.65 2.77
CA SER A 330 -1.88 19.37 3.46
C SER A 330 -3.16 18.66 3.01
N PRO A 331 -3.20 17.32 2.96
CA PRO A 331 -4.41 16.58 2.59
C PRO A 331 -5.63 16.96 3.43
N LYS A 332 -5.44 17.20 4.73
CA LYS A 332 -6.50 17.69 5.64
C LYS A 332 -7.07 19.03 5.19
N LYS A 333 -6.23 19.98 4.77
CA LYS A 333 -6.68 21.30 4.31
C LYS A 333 -7.44 21.21 2.99
N ILE A 334 -7.01 20.32 2.09
CA ILE A 334 -7.72 20.05 0.83
C ILE A 334 -9.11 19.48 1.15
N LEU A 335 -9.20 18.48 2.03
CA LEU A 335 -10.46 17.89 2.42
C LEU A 335 -11.40 18.91 3.07
N VAL A 336 -10.91 19.71 4.02
CA VAL A 336 -11.72 20.76 4.66
C VAL A 336 -12.25 21.75 3.63
N GLN A 337 -11.41 22.17 2.68
CA GLN A 337 -11.84 23.08 1.62
C GLN A 337 -12.89 22.43 0.71
N GLN A 338 -12.69 21.17 0.30
CA GLN A 338 -13.67 20.43 -0.49
C GLN A 338 -15.00 20.30 0.24
N MET A 339 -14.99 20.03 1.55
CA MET A 339 -16.21 19.99 2.35
C MET A 339 -16.88 21.36 2.42
N GLN A 340 -16.11 22.46 2.55
CA GLN A 340 -16.65 23.81 2.52
C GLN A 340 -17.24 24.18 1.16
N ASP A 341 -16.58 23.78 0.07
CA ASP A 341 -17.06 24.04 -1.29
C ASP A 341 -18.33 23.21 -1.57
N LEU A 342 -18.39 21.96 -1.12
CA LEU A 342 -19.60 21.13 -1.16
C LEU A 342 -20.74 21.73 -0.33
N VAL A 343 -20.46 22.27 0.86
CA VAL A 343 -21.46 22.95 1.69
C VAL A 343 -21.96 24.24 1.03
N LYS A 344 -21.17 24.89 0.18
CA LYS A 344 -21.62 26.07 -0.59
C LYS A 344 -22.43 25.69 -1.82
N GLU A 345 -22.01 24.65 -2.53
CA GLU A 345 -22.70 24.14 -3.72
C GLU A 345 -24.04 23.50 -3.35
N TYR A 346 -24.06 22.79 -2.22
CA TYR A 346 -25.24 22.16 -1.62
C TYR A 346 -25.44 22.76 -0.22
N PRO A 347 -25.98 23.99 -0.13
CA PRO A 347 -26.30 24.59 1.16
C PRO A 347 -27.28 23.68 1.90
N TYR A 348 -26.97 23.41 3.15
CA TYR A 348 -27.87 22.70 4.05
C TYR A 348 -28.94 23.68 4.51
N ASP A 349 -29.98 23.86 3.69
CA ASP A 349 -31.15 24.65 4.06
C ASP A 349 -31.97 23.83 5.06
N ARG A 350 -31.58 23.93 6.32
CA ARG A 350 -32.25 23.23 7.43
C ARG A 350 -33.75 23.58 7.47
N GLU A 351 -34.11 24.78 7.06
CA GLU A 351 -35.49 25.24 6.91
C GLU A 351 -36.22 24.46 5.82
N ALA A 352 -35.63 24.29 4.63
CA ALA A 352 -36.18 23.46 3.57
C ALA A 352 -36.28 21.98 3.98
N GLU A 353 -35.32 21.46 4.75
CA GLU A 353 -35.43 20.12 5.34
C GLU A 353 -36.55 20.03 6.38
N PHE A 354 -36.72 21.04 7.23
CA PHE A 354 -37.82 21.09 8.21
C PHE A 354 -39.18 21.25 7.53
N GLU A 355 -39.28 22.04 6.46
CA GLU A 355 -40.48 22.17 5.63
C GLU A 355 -40.80 20.85 4.94
N ALA A 356 -39.82 20.23 4.27
CA ALA A 356 -39.98 18.90 3.68
C ALA A 356 -40.35 17.84 4.73
N ALA A 357 -39.80 17.92 5.94
CA ALA A 357 -40.16 17.03 7.04
C ALA A 357 -41.55 17.32 7.64
N ARG A 358 -42.02 18.57 7.58
CA ARG A 358 -43.37 18.98 7.99
C ARG A 358 -44.43 18.55 6.96
N GLU A 359 -44.08 18.55 5.68
CA GLU A 359 -44.94 18.05 4.59
C GLU A 359 -45.17 16.54 4.66
N VAL A 360 -44.23 15.78 5.24
CA VAL A 360 -44.36 14.32 5.39
C VAL A 360 -45.42 14.01 6.47
N PRO A 361 -46.50 13.28 6.13
CA PRO A 361 -47.53 12.90 7.10
C PRO A 361 -46.96 12.11 8.28
N LYS A 362 -47.51 12.27 9.48
CA LYS A 362 -47.00 11.57 10.68
C LYS A 362 -47.37 10.09 10.70
N LYS A 363 -48.54 9.71 10.17
CA LYS A 363 -49.02 8.33 10.15
C LYS A 363 -48.44 7.55 8.98
N LEU A 364 -48.10 6.28 9.23
CA LEU A 364 -47.41 5.42 8.26
C LEU A 364 -48.25 5.15 7.01
N ALA A 365 -49.56 4.95 7.15
CA ALA A 365 -50.49 4.75 6.04
C ALA A 365 -50.62 6.00 5.12
N GLU A 366 -50.62 7.20 5.71
CA GLU A 366 -50.71 8.47 4.96
C GLU A 366 -49.39 8.75 4.20
N ARG A 367 -48.25 8.28 4.71
CA ARG A 367 -46.94 8.38 4.03
C ARG A 367 -46.87 7.57 2.75
N GLU A 368 -47.50 6.39 2.71
CA GLU A 368 -47.52 5.56 1.50
C GLU A 368 -48.33 6.21 0.38
N PHE A 369 -49.45 6.84 0.74
CA PHE A 369 -50.28 7.59 -0.18
C PHE A 369 -49.59 8.87 -0.66
N TRP A 370 -49.03 9.66 0.26
CA TRP A 370 -48.23 10.84 -0.03
C TRP A 370 -47.02 10.53 -0.92
N ALA A 371 -46.30 9.43 -0.67
CA ALA A 371 -45.17 8.99 -1.49
C ALA A 371 -45.61 8.55 -2.90
N LYS A 372 -46.81 7.97 -3.05
CA LYS A 372 -47.39 7.67 -4.37
C LYS A 372 -47.73 8.95 -5.13
N GLU A 373 -48.34 9.94 -4.47
CA GLU A 373 -48.68 11.23 -5.08
C GLU A 373 -47.45 12.07 -5.45
N ALA A 374 -46.47 12.20 -4.55
CA ALA A 374 -45.22 12.92 -4.81
C ALA A 374 -44.40 12.31 -5.96
N ARG A 375 -44.55 11.00 -6.24
CA ARG A 375 -43.93 10.32 -7.38
C ARG A 375 -44.68 10.50 -8.70
N ARG A 376 -45.98 10.83 -8.69
CA ARG A 376 -46.79 11.04 -9.90
C ARG A 376 -46.19 12.06 -10.88
N PRO A 377 -45.80 13.30 -10.48
CA PRO A 377 -45.26 14.26 -11.44
C PRO A 377 -43.93 13.81 -12.05
N ARG A 378 -43.09 13.10 -11.30
CA ARG A 378 -41.82 12.53 -11.79
C ARG A 378 -42.04 11.36 -12.75
N LEU A 379 -43.04 10.52 -12.48
CA LEU A 379 -43.44 9.43 -13.38
C LEU A 379 -44.09 9.97 -14.66
N VAL A 380 -44.87 11.05 -14.58
CA VAL A 380 -45.44 11.74 -15.75
C VAL A 380 -44.35 12.40 -16.58
N LEU A 381 -43.38 13.09 -15.97
CA LEU A 381 -42.21 13.64 -16.68
C LEU A 381 -41.32 12.54 -17.28
N ALA A 382 -41.12 11.43 -16.58
CA ALA A 382 -40.38 10.29 -17.10
C ALA A 382 -41.14 9.59 -18.24
N ALA A 383 -42.47 9.51 -18.17
CA ALA A 383 -43.32 8.96 -19.23
C ALA A 383 -43.38 9.90 -20.43
N LEU A 384 -43.45 11.22 -20.23
CA LEU A 384 -43.36 12.22 -21.29
C LEU A 384 -41.98 12.25 -21.94
N ALA A 385 -40.90 12.14 -21.14
CA ALA A 385 -39.55 12.02 -21.66
C ALA A 385 -39.36 10.71 -22.44
N ALA A 386 -39.91 9.59 -21.96
CA ALA A 386 -39.90 8.31 -22.68
C ALA A 386 -40.75 8.37 -23.96
N ALA A 387 -41.93 9.01 -23.92
CA ALA A 387 -42.77 9.22 -25.09
C ALA A 387 -42.10 10.15 -26.11
N ALA A 388 -41.44 11.22 -25.67
CA ALA A 388 -40.63 12.08 -26.54
C ALA A 388 -39.46 11.31 -27.16
N LEU A 389 -38.82 10.40 -26.41
CA LEU A 389 -37.75 9.53 -26.92
C LEU A 389 -38.27 8.52 -27.94
N VAL A 390 -39.50 8.02 -27.76
CA VAL A 390 -40.20 7.16 -28.73
C VAL A 390 -40.56 7.96 -29.99
N VAL A 391 -41.08 9.18 -29.86
CA VAL A 391 -41.42 10.07 -30.99
C VAL A 391 -40.18 10.49 -31.77
N VAL A 392 -39.07 10.77 -31.09
CA VAL A 392 -37.76 11.05 -31.73
C VAL A 392 -37.20 9.80 -32.41
N SER A 393 -37.44 8.60 -31.87
CA SER A 393 -37.03 7.34 -32.51
C SER A 393 -37.91 6.94 -33.71
N SER A 394 -39.18 7.33 -33.75
CA SER A 394 -40.08 7.10 -34.89
C SER A 394 -39.95 8.16 -35.99
N GLY A 395 -39.48 9.37 -35.66
CA GLY A 395 -39.20 10.44 -36.63
C GLY A 395 -37.86 10.33 -37.36
N PHE A 396 -36.98 9.41 -36.93
CA PHE A 396 -35.67 9.16 -37.55
C PHE A 396 -35.60 7.82 -38.32
N ALA A 397 -36.74 7.14 -38.52
CA ALA A 397 -36.82 5.84 -39.20
C ALA A 397 -37.03 5.94 -40.73
N SER A 398 -36.62 7.05 -41.35
CA SER A 398 -36.52 7.16 -42.81
C SER A 398 -35.31 8.00 -43.20
N CYS A 399 -34.11 7.56 -42.83
CA CYS A 399 -32.85 7.75 -43.57
C CYS A 399 -31.68 7.21 -42.74
N PHE A 400 -30.83 6.43 -43.39
CA PHE A 400 -29.55 5.86 -42.94
C PHE A 400 -29.56 4.54 -42.17
N ALA A 401 -29.28 3.50 -42.96
CA ALA A 401 -28.70 2.25 -42.53
C ALA A 401 -27.23 2.42 -42.07
N PHE A 402 -26.80 1.43 -41.28
CA PHE A 402 -25.42 0.98 -41.00
C PHE A 402 -24.64 1.53 -39.79
N ALA A 403 -24.38 0.57 -38.88
CA ALA A 403 -23.19 0.35 -38.05
C ALA A 403 -22.79 1.40 -36.98
N GLY A 404 -22.94 1.02 -35.70
CA GLY A 404 -22.21 1.67 -34.60
C GLY A 404 -22.82 1.38 -33.22
N GLY A 405 -22.03 0.81 -32.32
CA GLY A 405 -22.49 0.28 -31.03
C GLY A 405 -23.09 1.30 -30.07
N ARG A 406 -24.09 0.85 -29.31
CA ARG A 406 -24.64 1.57 -28.14
C ARG A 406 -23.57 1.74 -27.05
N PRO A 407 -23.38 2.93 -26.47
CA PRO A 407 -22.59 3.07 -25.25
C PRO A 407 -23.38 2.51 -24.06
N ALA A 408 -22.80 1.53 -23.38
CA ALA A 408 -23.32 0.99 -22.13
C ALA A 408 -23.14 2.02 -21.00
N LEU A 409 -24.20 2.78 -20.69
CA LEU A 409 -24.33 3.50 -19.44
C LEU A 409 -24.55 2.47 -18.31
N SER A 410 -23.54 2.25 -17.50
CA SER A 410 -23.63 1.42 -16.31
C SER A 410 -24.38 2.17 -15.19
N PRO A 411 -25.50 1.65 -14.65
CA PRO A 411 -26.09 2.19 -13.44
C PRO A 411 -25.21 1.86 -12.22
N ALA A 412 -25.08 2.85 -11.34
CA ALA A 412 -24.34 2.75 -10.08
C ALA A 412 -24.80 1.52 -9.25
N ARG A 413 -23.84 0.67 -8.87
CA ARG A 413 -24.08 -0.43 -7.93
C ARG A 413 -24.32 0.12 -6.52
N GLY A 414 -25.59 0.39 -6.21
CA GLY A 414 -26.10 0.39 -4.84
C GLY A 414 -25.97 -1.01 -4.25
N ARG A 415 -25.41 -1.11 -3.05
CA ARG A 415 -25.25 -2.38 -2.32
C ARG A 415 -26.62 -2.78 -1.75
N VAL A 416 -27.38 -3.58 -2.50
CA VAL A 416 -28.58 -4.27 -2.00
C VAL A 416 -28.11 -5.43 -1.13
N LEU A 417 -28.38 -5.35 0.17
CA LEU A 417 -28.26 -6.48 1.09
C LEU A 417 -29.38 -7.46 0.74
N ARG A 418 -29.02 -8.63 0.22
CA ARG A 418 -29.92 -9.76 0.09
C ARG A 418 -29.93 -10.47 1.44
N ALA A 419 -31.04 -10.38 2.16
CA ALA A 419 -31.35 -11.27 3.27
C ALA A 419 -31.82 -12.59 2.63
N GLU A 420 -31.10 -13.68 2.90
CA GLU A 420 -31.58 -15.03 2.66
C GLU A 420 -31.93 -15.59 4.03
N ALA A 421 -33.18 -16.07 4.14
CA ALA A 421 -33.76 -16.67 5.33
C ALA A 421 -33.03 -18.00 5.61
N GLU A 422 -32.63 -18.20 6.86
CA GLU A 422 -32.25 -19.52 7.37
C GLU A 422 -33.49 -20.08 8.06
N ASP A 423 -33.96 -21.21 7.55
CA ASP A 423 -35.08 -21.99 8.08
C ASP A 423 -34.77 -22.46 9.50
N ALA A 424 -35.66 -22.12 10.43
CA ALA A 424 -35.65 -22.61 11.79
C ALA A 424 -36.31 -23.99 11.83
N GLU A 425 -35.55 -25.04 12.14
CA GLU A 425 -36.12 -26.30 12.60
C GLU A 425 -36.35 -26.23 14.11
N VAL A 426 -37.64 -26.30 14.45
CA VAL A 426 -38.21 -26.59 15.75
C VAL A 426 -38.15 -28.10 15.95
N VAL A 427 -37.59 -28.56 17.07
CA VAL A 427 -37.97 -29.84 17.69
C VAL A 427 -38.12 -29.58 19.18
N ASP A 428 -39.36 -29.60 19.63
CA ASP A 428 -39.78 -29.51 21.02
C ASP A 428 -39.77 -30.91 21.67
N VAL A 429 -39.28 -30.91 22.92
CA VAL A 429 -39.79 -31.62 24.11
C VAL A 429 -39.81 -33.15 24.11
N ASP A 430 -39.13 -33.74 25.10
CA ASP A 430 -39.83 -34.44 26.18
C ASP A 430 -39.03 -34.34 27.50
N VAL A 431 -39.79 -34.04 28.55
CA VAL A 431 -39.41 -34.03 29.97
C VAL A 431 -40.04 -35.29 30.55
N GLU A 432 -39.25 -36.12 31.21
CA GLU A 432 -39.73 -37.01 32.27
C GLU A 432 -38.74 -36.95 33.44
N ASP A 433 -39.33 -36.81 34.63
CA ASP A 433 -38.74 -36.73 35.95
C ASP A 433 -38.34 -38.12 36.49
N ASP A 434 -37.44 -38.09 37.48
CA ASP A 434 -37.25 -39.00 38.62
C ASP A 434 -37.29 -40.53 38.41
N GLU A 435 -36.19 -41.21 38.77
CA GLU A 435 -36.21 -42.26 39.81
C GLU A 435 -34.79 -42.72 40.16
N ASP A 436 -34.54 -42.81 41.47
CA ASP A 436 -33.37 -43.40 42.09
C ASP A 436 -33.28 -44.90 41.80
N GLU A 437 -32.15 -45.40 41.29
CA GLU A 437 -31.72 -46.77 41.58
C GLU A 437 -30.21 -46.80 41.84
N GLU A 438 -29.88 -47.04 43.10
CA GLU A 438 -28.61 -47.57 43.56
C GLU A 438 -28.40 -48.96 42.95
N GLU A 439 -27.46 -49.11 42.01
CA GLU A 439 -26.86 -50.43 41.75
C GLU A 439 -25.45 -50.50 42.35
N LEU A 440 -25.47 -51.11 43.53
CA LEU A 440 -24.37 -51.73 44.25
C LEU A 440 -23.73 -52.82 43.37
N SER A 441 -22.48 -52.62 42.92
CA SER A 441 -21.61 -53.72 42.51
C SER A 441 -20.44 -53.84 43.49
N THR A 442 -20.59 -54.79 44.42
CA THR A 442 -19.49 -55.55 45.03
C THR A 442 -18.62 -56.11 43.90
N ASP A 443 -17.30 -55.97 43.89
CA ASP A 443 -16.39 -56.75 44.72
C ASP A 443 -15.07 -55.98 44.97
N ALA A 444 -14.82 -55.66 46.24
CA ALA A 444 -13.50 -55.27 46.71
C ALA A 444 -12.70 -56.54 46.99
N GLU A 445 -11.79 -56.91 46.08
CA GLU A 445 -10.72 -57.85 46.40
C GLU A 445 -9.76 -57.18 47.41
N PRO A 446 -9.37 -57.83 48.52
CA PRO A 446 -8.30 -57.32 49.36
C PRO A 446 -6.98 -57.49 48.61
N GLU A 447 -6.44 -56.39 48.08
CA GLU A 447 -5.07 -56.38 47.54
C GLU A 447 -4.09 -56.90 48.61
N SER A 448 -3.31 -57.91 48.21
CA SER A 448 -2.30 -58.54 49.04
C SER A 448 -1.24 -57.51 49.43
N VAL A 449 -0.78 -57.59 50.68
CA VAL A 449 0.30 -56.72 51.23
C VAL A 449 1.67 -57.01 50.57
N PHE A 450 1.76 -57.99 49.66
CA PHE A 450 3.03 -58.52 49.16
C PHE A 450 3.32 -58.31 47.66
N ASP A 451 2.37 -57.82 46.85
CA ASP A 451 2.62 -57.48 45.44
C ASP A 451 2.39 -55.98 45.18
N GLY A 452 3.36 -55.16 45.60
CA GLY A 452 3.32 -53.72 45.33
C GLY A 452 3.35 -53.44 43.83
N SER A 453 2.20 -53.08 43.24
CA SER A 453 2.18 -52.48 41.90
C SER A 453 3.01 -51.20 41.95
N SER A 454 4.22 -51.23 41.40
CA SER A 454 5.05 -50.04 41.36
C SER A 454 4.34 -49.01 40.47
N LYS A 455 3.66 -48.04 41.07
CA LYS A 455 2.99 -46.95 40.34
C LYS A 455 4.00 -46.36 39.35
N GLN A 456 3.76 -46.53 38.06
CA GLN A 456 4.65 -46.04 37.02
C GLN A 456 4.72 -44.50 37.11
N PHE A 457 5.87 -43.98 37.55
CA PHE A 457 6.08 -42.54 37.68
C PHE A 457 7.05 -42.03 36.61
N SER A 458 6.78 -40.83 36.11
CA SER A 458 7.66 -40.09 35.22
C SER A 458 8.42 -39.00 35.98
N ILE A 459 9.69 -38.79 35.65
CA ILE A 459 10.50 -37.75 36.30
C ILE A 459 10.35 -36.44 35.51
N SER A 460 9.86 -35.40 36.17
CA SER A 460 9.75 -34.05 35.62
C SER A 460 10.54 -33.03 36.44
N TRP A 461 11.07 -32.01 35.76
CA TRP A 461 11.86 -30.94 36.38
C TRP A 461 11.13 -29.61 36.27
N TYR A 462 10.99 -28.90 37.38
CA TYR A 462 10.46 -27.54 37.42
C TYR A 462 11.27 -26.70 38.43
N ASN A 463 11.67 -25.48 38.06
CA ASN A 463 12.49 -24.58 38.90
C ASN A 463 13.70 -25.26 39.60
N LYS A 464 14.41 -26.15 38.88
CA LYS A 464 15.55 -26.94 39.40
C LYS A 464 15.23 -27.95 40.51
N THR A 465 13.94 -28.13 40.82
CA THR A 465 13.42 -29.20 41.69
C THR A 465 12.94 -30.40 40.87
N LYS A 466 13.15 -31.61 41.40
CA LYS A 466 12.81 -32.88 40.76
C LYS A 466 11.50 -33.41 41.33
N TYR A 467 10.53 -33.65 40.46
CA TYR A 467 9.20 -34.16 40.79
C TYR A 467 9.05 -35.57 40.20
N LYS A 468 8.54 -36.50 41.01
CA LYS A 468 8.02 -37.79 40.51
C LYS A 468 6.54 -37.57 40.22
N VAL A 469 6.12 -37.71 38.97
CA VAL A 469 4.74 -37.48 38.53
C VAL A 469 4.11 -38.83 38.18
N PHE A 470 3.06 -39.20 38.88
CA PHE A 470 2.34 -40.46 38.69
C PHE A 470 1.30 -40.35 37.57
N SER A 471 0.83 -41.50 37.07
CA SER A 471 -0.23 -41.61 36.05
C SER A 471 -1.49 -40.83 36.42
N ASP A 472 -1.80 -40.80 37.71
CA ASP A 472 -3.02 -40.25 38.29
C ASP A 472 -2.99 -38.71 38.36
N GLY A 473 -1.92 -38.08 37.85
CA GLY A 473 -1.76 -36.63 37.82
C GLY A 473 -1.20 -36.02 39.10
N MET A 474 -0.93 -36.83 40.13
CA MET A 474 -0.26 -36.40 41.36
C MET A 474 1.26 -36.38 41.19
N TYR A 475 1.94 -35.45 41.88
CA TYR A 475 3.38 -35.43 42.02
C TYR A 475 3.82 -35.69 43.47
N GLU A 476 5.04 -36.16 43.62
CA GLU A 476 5.78 -36.22 44.87
C GLU A 476 7.15 -35.53 44.67
N ILE A 477 7.51 -34.62 45.58
CA ILE A 477 8.80 -33.93 45.52
C ILE A 477 9.88 -34.88 46.05
N ALA A 478 10.85 -35.23 45.21
CA ALA A 478 11.86 -36.24 45.55
C ALA A 478 12.79 -35.88 46.73
N LYS A 479 12.78 -34.62 47.19
CA LYS A 479 13.60 -34.13 48.31
C LYS A 479 12.83 -33.98 49.63
N THR A 480 11.54 -33.62 49.56
CA THR A 480 10.72 -33.26 50.73
C THR A 480 9.57 -34.23 50.98
N GLY A 481 9.21 -35.09 50.02
CA GLY A 481 8.11 -36.05 50.14
C GLY A 481 6.70 -35.44 50.02
N GLU A 482 6.60 -34.12 49.85
CA GLU A 482 5.31 -33.43 49.70
C GLU A 482 4.62 -33.85 48.41
N THR A 483 3.30 -34.09 48.51
CA THR A 483 2.45 -34.48 47.39
C THR A 483 1.54 -33.32 46.94
N GLY A 484 1.17 -33.31 45.67
CA GLY A 484 0.25 -32.32 45.12
C GLY A 484 -0.14 -32.59 43.67
N GLU A 485 -1.02 -31.77 43.10
CA GLU A 485 -1.49 -31.97 41.72
C GLU A 485 -0.52 -31.41 40.68
N TRP A 486 -0.28 -32.17 39.62
CA TRP A 486 0.63 -31.79 38.53
C TRP A 486 -0.13 -31.42 37.26
N SER A 487 0.15 -30.23 36.72
CA SER A 487 -0.37 -29.83 35.42
C SER A 487 0.42 -30.48 34.28
N LYS A 488 -0.16 -31.48 33.63
CA LYS A 488 0.45 -32.18 32.47
C LYS A 488 0.79 -31.23 31.32
N TYR A 489 -0.07 -30.25 31.03
CA TYR A 489 0.13 -29.30 29.93
C TYR A 489 1.26 -28.31 30.21
N PHE A 490 1.27 -27.71 31.41
CA PHE A 490 2.23 -26.67 31.78
C PHE A 490 3.54 -27.23 32.35
N LYS A 491 3.59 -28.54 32.66
CA LYS A 491 4.74 -29.24 33.27
C LYS A 491 5.22 -28.55 34.55
N MET A 492 4.27 -28.23 35.42
CA MET A 492 4.53 -27.60 36.72
C MET A 492 3.40 -27.96 37.71
N PRO A 493 3.62 -27.78 39.03
CA PRO A 493 2.57 -27.95 40.05
C PRO A 493 1.34 -27.07 39.78
N GLN A 494 0.15 -27.58 40.06
CA GLN A 494 -1.12 -26.89 39.80
C GLN A 494 -1.28 -25.61 40.63
N SER A 495 -0.84 -25.63 41.90
CA SER A 495 -0.78 -24.44 42.76
C SER A 495 0.03 -23.29 42.15
N GLU A 496 1.11 -23.62 41.45
CA GLU A 496 1.94 -22.65 40.74
C GLU A 496 1.30 -22.18 39.42
N VAL A 497 0.51 -23.03 38.75
CA VAL A 497 -0.33 -22.64 37.61
C VAL A 497 -1.35 -21.59 38.04
N GLU A 498 -2.01 -21.79 39.18
CA GLU A 498 -2.98 -20.85 39.73
C GLU A 498 -2.34 -19.52 40.10
N ARG A 499 -1.20 -19.57 40.81
CA ARG A 499 -0.42 -18.38 41.16
C ARG A 499 0.01 -17.59 39.92
N ARG A 500 0.39 -18.27 38.83
CA ARG A 500 0.85 -17.66 37.58
C ARG A 500 -0.24 -17.49 36.54
N LYS A 501 -1.50 -17.78 36.86
CA LYS A 501 -2.64 -17.75 35.95
C LYS A 501 -2.74 -16.45 35.15
N PRO A 502 -2.54 -15.23 35.72
CA PRO A 502 -2.57 -13.99 34.94
C PRO A 502 -1.51 -13.95 33.84
N LYS A 503 -0.30 -14.43 34.13
CA LYS A 503 0.82 -14.47 33.18
C LYS A 503 0.61 -15.54 32.11
N LEU A 504 0.14 -16.72 32.50
CA LEU A 504 -0.17 -17.82 31.57
C LEU A 504 -1.35 -17.45 30.64
N MET A 505 -2.35 -16.72 31.15
CA MET A 505 -3.44 -16.16 30.35
C MET A 505 -2.95 -15.13 29.33
N PHE A 506 -2.00 -14.27 29.72
CA PHE A 506 -1.37 -13.35 28.78
C PHE A 506 -0.60 -14.09 27.65
N GLU A 507 0.15 -15.14 27.99
CA GLU A 507 0.83 -15.99 27.00
C GLU A 507 -0.16 -16.72 26.09
N TYR A 508 -1.28 -17.20 26.64
CA TYR A 508 -2.39 -17.79 25.90
C TYR A 508 -3.00 -16.81 24.89
N PHE A 509 -3.33 -15.58 25.29
CA PHE A 509 -3.84 -14.57 24.35
C PHE A 509 -2.81 -14.21 23.26
N LYS A 510 -1.52 -14.17 23.60
CA LYS A 510 -0.45 -13.99 22.62
C LYS A 510 -0.40 -15.15 21.62
N LYS A 511 -0.60 -16.38 22.08
CA LYS A 511 -0.67 -17.61 21.26
C LYS A 511 -1.89 -17.57 20.33
N ILE A 512 -3.08 -17.19 20.82
CA ILE A 512 -4.27 -16.97 19.99
C ILE A 512 -3.99 -15.94 18.90
N ARG A 513 -3.48 -14.76 19.26
CA ARG A 513 -3.23 -13.67 18.30
C ARG A 513 -2.18 -14.04 17.26
N LYS A 514 -1.19 -14.87 17.62
CA LYS A 514 -0.19 -15.43 16.71
C LYS A 514 -0.85 -16.38 15.70
N TRP A 515 -1.65 -17.33 16.18
CA TRP A 515 -2.28 -18.34 15.32
C TRP A 515 -3.39 -17.74 14.44
N ARG A 516 -4.23 -16.83 14.97
CA ARG A 516 -5.22 -16.11 14.15
C ARG A 516 -4.57 -15.33 12.99
N ARG A 517 -3.42 -14.68 13.22
CA ARG A 517 -2.66 -14.01 12.15
C ARG A 517 -2.07 -15.01 11.15
N LYS A 518 -1.44 -16.09 11.63
CA LYS A 518 -0.83 -17.11 10.75
C LYS A 518 -1.87 -17.85 9.90
N MET A 519 -3.08 -18.04 10.45
CA MET A 519 -4.20 -18.67 9.76
C MET A 519 -5.04 -17.70 8.92
N GLY A 520 -4.63 -16.43 8.86
CA GLY A 520 -5.22 -15.41 7.99
C GLY A 520 -6.54 -14.82 8.48
N MET A 521 -6.96 -15.00 9.74
CA MET A 521 -8.22 -14.44 10.29
C MET A 521 -9.42 -14.67 9.34
N CYS A 522 -9.66 -15.92 8.96
CA CYS A 522 -10.73 -16.31 8.03
C CYS A 522 -10.57 -15.81 6.57
N ARG A 523 -9.43 -15.19 6.21
CA ARG A 523 -9.06 -14.88 4.82
C ARG A 523 -9.01 -16.12 3.93
N TYR A 524 -8.64 -17.27 4.50
CA TYR A 524 -8.59 -18.53 3.78
C TYR A 524 -9.78 -19.40 4.16
N PRO A 525 -10.39 -20.12 3.20
CA PRO A 525 -11.62 -20.88 3.41
C PRO A 525 -11.58 -21.85 4.60
N ASN A 526 -10.41 -22.44 4.89
CA ASN A 526 -10.22 -23.38 6.00
C ASN A 526 -9.23 -22.91 7.07
N GLY A 527 -8.92 -21.61 7.11
CA GLY A 527 -8.05 -21.03 8.13
C GLY A 527 -8.62 -21.14 9.54
N HIS A 528 -9.95 -21.02 9.68
CA HIS A 528 -10.63 -21.13 10.97
C HIS A 528 -10.55 -22.55 11.56
N LEU A 529 -10.84 -23.57 10.74
CA LEU A 529 -10.69 -24.98 11.10
C LEU A 529 -9.28 -25.32 11.59
N LYS A 530 -8.25 -24.83 10.89
CA LYS A 530 -6.85 -25.01 11.33
C LYS A 530 -6.54 -24.33 12.66
N PHE A 531 -7.15 -23.17 12.91
CA PHE A 531 -6.98 -22.46 14.18
C PHE A 531 -7.56 -23.28 15.33
N ILE A 532 -8.76 -23.84 15.15
CA ILE A 532 -9.44 -24.70 16.14
C ILE A 532 -8.56 -25.92 16.49
N VAL A 533 -8.12 -26.68 15.48
CA VAL A 533 -7.28 -27.87 15.68
C VAL A 533 -5.98 -27.56 16.43
N MET A 534 -5.41 -26.37 16.26
CA MET A 534 -4.17 -25.95 16.94
C MET A 534 -4.39 -25.47 18.38
N MET A 535 -5.63 -25.16 18.75
CA MET A 535 -6.00 -24.66 20.07
C MET A 535 -6.70 -25.71 20.94
N LYS A 536 -7.14 -26.83 20.37
CA LYS A 536 -7.94 -27.86 21.04
C LYS A 536 -7.34 -28.39 22.34
N ASP A 537 -6.02 -28.57 22.41
CA ASP A 537 -5.36 -29.18 23.58
C ASP A 537 -5.01 -28.16 24.68
N HIS A 538 -5.40 -26.88 24.54
CA HIS A 538 -5.02 -25.84 25.50
C HIS A 538 -5.94 -25.84 26.74
N PRO A 539 -5.42 -25.79 27.98
CA PRO A 539 -6.26 -25.87 29.18
C PRO A 539 -7.17 -24.66 29.41
N PHE A 540 -6.86 -23.49 28.82
CA PHE A 540 -7.68 -22.28 28.90
C PHE A 540 -8.69 -22.09 27.75
N THR A 541 -8.76 -23.00 26.78
CA THR A 541 -9.88 -22.99 25.81
C THR A 541 -11.11 -23.58 26.47
N ARG A 542 -12.22 -22.82 26.50
CA ARG A 542 -13.49 -23.23 27.12
C ARG A 542 -14.28 -24.25 26.31
N GLU A 543 -14.10 -24.24 24.99
CA GLU A 543 -14.79 -25.14 24.07
C GLU A 543 -14.00 -26.45 23.91
N ILE A 544 -14.62 -27.57 24.27
CA ILE A 544 -14.09 -28.91 23.98
C ILE A 544 -14.54 -29.29 22.58
N TYR A 545 -13.58 -29.47 21.66
CA TYR A 545 -13.87 -29.83 20.28
C TYR A 545 -13.87 -31.35 20.14
N GLY A 546 -14.98 -31.95 19.67
CA GLY A 546 -15.10 -33.40 19.49
C GLY A 546 -14.18 -33.99 18.41
N ASP A 547 -14.23 -35.31 18.23
CA ASP A 547 -13.32 -36.10 17.38
C ASP A 547 -13.26 -35.65 15.91
N LYS A 548 -14.28 -34.92 15.43
CA LYS A 548 -14.32 -34.27 14.12
C LYS A 548 -13.11 -33.35 13.85
N TYR A 549 -12.39 -32.91 14.89
CA TYR A 549 -11.22 -32.03 14.81
C TYR A 549 -9.90 -32.73 15.24
N ALA A 550 -9.87 -34.06 15.22
CA ALA A 550 -8.68 -34.85 15.49
C ALA A 550 -7.55 -34.55 14.50
N ASP A 551 -7.88 -34.49 13.21
CA ASP A 551 -6.92 -34.37 12.10
C ASP A 551 -6.54 -32.94 11.72
N THR A 552 -5.34 -32.78 11.14
CA THR A 552 -4.90 -31.50 10.60
C THR A 552 -5.39 -31.31 9.14
N PRO A 553 -6.31 -30.37 8.86
CA PRO A 553 -6.83 -30.20 7.50
C PRO A 553 -5.75 -29.67 6.54
N LYS A 554 -5.78 -30.06 5.25
CA LYS A 554 -4.84 -29.56 4.21
C LYS A 554 -5.13 -28.10 3.85
N TRP A 555 -4.12 -27.27 3.61
CA TRP A 555 -4.32 -25.84 3.26
C TRP A 555 -5.09 -25.64 1.94
N ILE A 556 -6.07 -24.72 1.95
CA ILE A 556 -6.80 -24.26 0.77
C ILE A 556 -6.66 -22.74 0.67
N TYR A 557 -6.19 -22.23 -0.46
CA TYR A 557 -5.97 -20.80 -0.65
C TYR A 557 -7.19 -20.09 -1.24
N ASN A 558 -7.95 -20.78 -2.10
CA ASN A 558 -9.12 -20.23 -2.81
C ASN A 558 -10.34 -21.16 -2.68
N LYS A 559 -11.56 -20.58 -2.60
CA LYS A 559 -12.82 -21.34 -2.49
C LYS A 559 -13.05 -22.36 -3.63
N GLY A 560 -12.47 -22.12 -4.82
CA GLY A 560 -12.59 -23.03 -5.99
C GLY A 560 -11.38 -23.93 -6.27
N GLU A 561 -10.37 -23.97 -5.39
CA GLU A 561 -9.12 -24.70 -5.65
C GLU A 561 -9.30 -26.22 -5.72
N VAL A 562 -10.14 -26.78 -4.84
CA VAL A 562 -10.42 -28.23 -4.77
C VAL A 562 -11.08 -28.70 -6.07
N LYS A 563 -12.17 -28.03 -6.49
CA LYS A 563 -12.85 -28.29 -7.76
C LYS A 563 -11.89 -28.20 -8.96
N ARG A 564 -11.01 -27.18 -9.00
CA ARG A 564 -10.00 -27.08 -10.08
C ARG A 564 -9.00 -28.24 -10.07
N LYS A 565 -8.51 -28.66 -8.91
CA LYS A 565 -7.58 -29.81 -8.81
C LYS A 565 -8.25 -31.10 -9.29
N GLU A 566 -9.52 -31.29 -8.96
CA GLU A 566 -10.31 -32.43 -9.43
C GLU A 566 -10.52 -32.37 -10.93
N MET A 567 -10.89 -31.21 -11.50
CA MET A 567 -10.99 -31.03 -12.95
C MET A 567 -9.67 -31.33 -13.66
N VAL A 568 -8.53 -30.86 -13.14
CA VAL A 568 -7.20 -31.17 -13.70
C VAL A 568 -6.86 -32.66 -13.61
N LYS A 569 -7.22 -33.33 -12.51
CA LYS A 569 -7.05 -34.78 -12.37
C LYS A 569 -7.93 -35.55 -13.38
N ARG A 570 -9.20 -35.14 -13.54
CA ARG A 570 -10.13 -35.72 -14.52
C ARG A 570 -9.61 -35.52 -15.95
N ALA A 571 -9.18 -34.31 -16.30
CA ALA A 571 -8.60 -33.99 -17.61
C ALA A 571 -7.34 -34.81 -17.89
N ARG A 572 -6.45 -35.00 -16.91
CA ARG A 572 -5.27 -35.87 -17.06
C ARG A 572 -5.63 -37.33 -17.25
N LYS A 573 -6.61 -37.85 -16.51
CA LYS A 573 -7.11 -39.22 -16.72
C LYS A 573 -7.68 -39.38 -18.13
N LEU A 574 -8.45 -38.40 -18.61
CA LEU A 574 -9.01 -38.40 -19.95
C LEU A 574 -7.90 -38.34 -21.04
N GLU A 575 -6.90 -37.47 -20.88
CA GLU A 575 -5.76 -37.39 -21.81
C GLU A 575 -4.94 -38.70 -21.80
N LEU A 576 -4.84 -39.40 -20.67
CA LEU A 576 -4.22 -40.74 -20.61
C LEU A 576 -5.02 -41.79 -21.37
N MET A 577 -6.35 -41.80 -21.21
CA MET A 577 -7.24 -42.73 -21.92
C MET A 577 -7.16 -42.52 -23.43
N LEU A 578 -7.34 -41.27 -23.90
CA LEU A 578 -7.26 -40.94 -25.32
C LEU A 578 -5.92 -41.31 -25.96
N ARG A 579 -4.80 -41.14 -25.24
CA ARG A 579 -3.48 -41.54 -25.73
C ARG A 579 -3.30 -43.05 -25.83
N ARG A 580 -3.89 -43.82 -24.91
CA ARG A 580 -3.90 -45.28 -25.00
C ARG A 580 -4.71 -45.73 -26.22
N GLU A 581 -5.89 -45.15 -26.41
CA GLU A 581 -6.73 -45.40 -27.59
C GLU A 581 -6.04 -44.99 -28.91
N ASP A 582 -5.32 -43.87 -28.93
CA ASP A 582 -4.55 -43.42 -30.11
C ASP A 582 -3.41 -44.39 -30.45
N GLU A 583 -2.70 -44.92 -29.44
CA GLU A 583 -1.62 -45.88 -29.65
C GLU A 583 -2.19 -47.25 -30.09
N GLU A 584 -3.31 -47.69 -29.52
CA GLU A 584 -4.04 -48.89 -30.00
C GLU A 584 -4.47 -48.73 -31.46
N ARG A 585 -5.10 -47.61 -31.83
CA ARG A 585 -5.46 -47.30 -33.23
C ARG A 585 -4.27 -47.22 -34.17
N ARG A 586 -3.08 -46.89 -33.66
CA ARG A 586 -1.83 -46.91 -34.43
C ARG A 586 -1.34 -48.34 -34.62
N LEU A 587 -1.38 -49.16 -33.58
CA LEU A 587 -1.00 -50.57 -33.63
C LEU A 587 -1.94 -51.37 -34.54
N ASP A 588 -3.24 -51.12 -34.49
CA ASP A 588 -4.24 -51.73 -35.39
C ASP A 588 -3.94 -51.44 -36.84
N ARG A 589 -3.66 -50.17 -37.19
CA ARG A 589 -3.26 -49.79 -38.55
C ARG A 589 -1.97 -50.47 -39.00
N LEU A 590 -0.99 -50.63 -38.09
CA LEU A 590 0.24 -51.35 -38.42
C LEU A 590 -0.04 -52.85 -38.66
N ARG A 591 -0.95 -53.45 -37.89
CA ARG A 591 -1.40 -54.84 -38.07
C ARG A 591 -2.14 -55.03 -39.40
N GLU A 592 -3.04 -54.13 -39.76
CA GLU A 592 -3.76 -54.12 -41.06
C GLU A 592 -2.79 -54.05 -42.25
N MET A 593 -1.71 -53.28 -42.11
CA MET A 593 -0.65 -53.15 -43.12
C MET A 593 0.34 -54.32 -43.12
N GLY A 594 0.14 -55.36 -42.29
CA GLY A 594 1.02 -56.53 -42.18
C GLY A 594 2.38 -56.25 -41.53
N VAL A 595 2.54 -55.12 -40.83
CA VAL A 595 3.81 -54.72 -40.21
C VAL A 595 3.89 -55.26 -38.78
N TRP A 596 4.99 -55.95 -38.45
CA TRP A 596 5.22 -56.43 -37.08
C TRP A 596 5.35 -55.27 -36.09
N THR A 597 4.54 -55.29 -35.02
CA THR A 597 4.39 -54.18 -34.07
C THR A 597 5.38 -54.18 -32.89
N GLY A 598 6.27 -55.17 -32.81
CA GLY A 598 7.20 -55.34 -31.69
C GLY A 598 6.54 -55.76 -30.37
N GLU A 599 7.35 -55.93 -29.31
CA GLU A 599 6.88 -56.30 -27.98
C GLU A 599 6.05 -55.19 -27.30
N PRO A 600 5.04 -55.52 -26.47
CA PRO A 600 4.22 -54.53 -25.76
C PRO A 600 5.01 -53.55 -24.90
N SER A 601 6.19 -53.96 -24.42
CA SER A 601 7.10 -53.12 -23.62
C SER A 601 7.72 -51.97 -24.43
N TRP A 602 7.70 -52.06 -25.77
CA TRP A 602 8.23 -51.05 -26.70
C TRP A 602 7.16 -50.07 -27.18
N HIS A 603 5.88 -50.34 -26.86
CA HIS A 603 4.77 -49.45 -27.18
C HIS A 603 4.86 -48.17 -26.35
N ARG A 604 4.28 -47.05 -26.83
CA ARG A 604 4.34 -45.79 -26.08
C ARG A 604 3.61 -45.91 -24.74
N ASP A 605 4.36 -45.75 -23.66
CA ASP A 605 3.81 -45.64 -22.32
C ASP A 605 3.27 -44.22 -22.08
N ALA A 606 1.94 -44.09 -22.19
CA ALA A 606 1.22 -42.83 -22.01
C ALA A 606 1.51 -42.16 -20.64
N GLU A 607 1.82 -42.92 -19.60
CA GLU A 607 2.16 -42.38 -18.27
C GLU A 607 3.59 -41.83 -18.22
N ARG A 608 4.53 -42.51 -18.88
CA ARG A 608 5.93 -42.08 -19.00
C ARG A 608 6.06 -40.78 -19.80
N ASP A 609 5.33 -40.67 -20.91
CA ASP A 609 5.31 -39.48 -21.76
C ASP A 609 4.72 -38.25 -21.06
N MET A 610 3.69 -38.43 -20.22
CA MET A 610 3.15 -37.32 -19.43
C MET A 610 4.08 -36.86 -18.30
N ARG A 611 4.85 -37.78 -17.73
CA ARG A 611 5.82 -37.47 -16.67
C ARG A 611 6.99 -36.64 -17.23
N TRP A 612 7.34 -36.83 -18.50
CA TRP A 612 8.41 -36.14 -19.21
C TRP A 612 7.95 -34.85 -19.92
N ARG A 613 7.33 -33.90 -19.18
CA ARG A 613 7.20 -32.51 -19.67
C ARG A 613 8.38 -31.68 -19.12
N PRO A 614 9.23 -31.07 -19.97
CA PRO A 614 10.31 -30.19 -19.52
C PRO A 614 9.74 -29.07 -18.66
N ARG A 615 10.31 -28.84 -17.46
CA ARG A 615 9.87 -27.76 -16.53
C ARG A 615 9.92 -26.36 -17.15
N HIS A 616 10.54 -26.18 -18.31
CA HIS A 616 10.74 -24.90 -18.98
C HIS A 616 9.53 -24.38 -19.78
N ALA A 617 8.49 -25.19 -20.03
CA ALA A 617 7.32 -24.75 -20.80
C ALA A 617 6.28 -23.91 -20.01
N LYS A 618 6.60 -23.43 -18.80
CA LYS A 618 5.71 -22.55 -18.01
C LYS A 618 5.85 -21.05 -18.34
N GLY A 619 6.66 -20.69 -19.34
CA GLY A 619 6.91 -19.30 -19.73
C GLY A 619 6.10 -18.78 -20.93
N ALA A 620 5.35 -19.63 -21.65
CA ALA A 620 4.76 -19.24 -22.94
C ALA A 620 3.27 -18.84 -22.91
N TRP A 621 2.65 -18.80 -21.73
CA TRP A 621 1.28 -18.29 -21.57
C TRP A 621 1.23 -17.34 -20.38
N ARG A 622 1.61 -16.08 -20.62
CA ARG A 622 1.28 -14.93 -19.77
C ARG A 622 1.26 -13.65 -20.59
#